data_AF-A0A537PDM0-F1
#
_entry.id   AF-A0A537PDM0-F1
#
_cell.length_a   1.000
_cell.length_b   1.000
_cell.length_c   1.000
_cell.angle_alpha   90.00
_cell.angle_beta   90.00
_cell.angle_gamma   90.00
#
_symmetry.space_group_name_H-M   'P 1'
#
loop_
_entity.id
_entity.type
_entity.pdbx_description
1 polymer ?
#
loop_
_entity_poly.entity_id
_entity_poly.type
_entity_poly.pdbx_seq_one_letter_code
_entity_poly.pdbx_strand_id
1 'polypeptide(L)'
;MLKTTRDMMLPTAITGSYPRPLWFDRSLDGRSFKAALGDSLFREQYLDAVAAIINAQEAAGLDIVTDGDSRFDLVVGGKSWFFYPIERLGGIRGNRSTSQGWMARYDIRPGRNLWEVQEAYQPAIVKDKLSRGPLEYAALWQIAQRLSDRPVKFGAICAPALASMLWN
;
A
#
# COMPACT_ATOMS: atom_id res chain seq x y z
N MET A 1 18.31 -37.69 10.61
CA MET A 1 17.46 -36.61 11.18
C MET A 1 18.02 -35.27 10.71
N LEU A 2 17.24 -34.45 10.03
CA LEU A 2 17.66 -33.13 9.53
C LEU A 2 17.80 -32.16 10.73
N LYS A 3 18.90 -31.40 10.83
CA LYS A 3 19.22 -30.52 11.99
C LYS A 3 19.59 -29.08 11.61
N THR A 4 19.51 -28.72 10.33
CA THR A 4 20.05 -27.48 9.78
C THR A 4 19.61 -26.21 10.51
N THR A 5 18.36 -26.17 10.99
CA THR A 5 17.77 -24.99 11.65
C THR A 5 17.58 -25.12 13.15
N ARG A 6 18.19 -26.14 13.79
CA ARG A 6 17.93 -26.49 15.20
C ARG A 6 18.06 -25.31 16.17
N ASP A 7 19.08 -24.48 15.95
CA ASP A 7 19.43 -23.37 16.84
C ASP A 7 19.18 -22.01 16.17
N MET A 8 18.37 -21.97 15.11
CA MET A 8 18.02 -20.75 14.37
C MET A 8 16.67 -20.21 14.81
N MET A 9 16.59 -18.89 15.04
CA MET A 9 15.31 -18.19 15.13
C MET A 9 14.73 -18.01 13.72
N LEU A 10 13.50 -18.48 13.50
CA LEU A 10 12.80 -18.41 12.22
C LEU A 10 11.53 -17.57 12.38
N PRO A 11 11.64 -16.22 12.45
CA PRO A 11 10.49 -15.37 12.68
C PRO A 11 9.50 -15.42 11.52
N THR A 12 8.22 -15.40 11.85
CA THR A 12 7.10 -15.53 10.93
C THR A 12 6.42 -14.18 10.67
N ALA A 13 6.10 -13.92 9.40
CA ALA A 13 5.41 -12.72 8.95
C ALA A 13 4.74 -12.98 7.59
N ILE A 14 3.70 -12.23 7.27
CA ILE A 14 3.19 -12.10 5.88
C ILE A 14 3.87 -10.93 5.17
N THR A 15 3.74 -10.78 3.86
CA THR A 15 4.42 -9.70 3.11
C THR A 15 3.94 -8.29 3.52
N GLY A 16 2.63 -8.06 3.56
CA GLY A 16 2.04 -6.74 3.82
C GLY A 16 0.51 -6.78 3.68
N SER A 17 0.02 -6.68 2.45
CA SER A 17 -1.42 -6.67 2.15
C SER A 17 -2.20 -7.82 2.77
N TYR A 18 -3.38 -7.50 3.32
CA TYR A 18 -4.36 -8.46 3.81
C TYR A 18 -5.70 -8.23 3.09
N PRO A 19 -6.55 -9.25 2.88
CA PRO A 19 -7.89 -9.04 2.33
C PRO A 19 -8.66 -7.98 3.12
N ARG A 20 -8.99 -6.87 2.46
CA ARG A 20 -9.74 -5.78 3.06
C ARG A 20 -11.18 -6.26 3.35
N PRO A 21 -11.68 -6.11 4.59
CA PRO A 21 -13.04 -6.53 4.93
C PRO A 21 -14.08 -5.78 4.06
N LEU A 22 -15.13 -6.49 3.62
CA LEU A 22 -16.15 -5.93 2.72
C LEU A 22 -16.88 -4.72 3.29
N TRP A 23 -16.98 -4.62 4.62
CA TRP A 23 -17.62 -3.49 5.30
C TRP A 23 -16.71 -2.25 5.37
N PHE A 24 -15.40 -2.39 5.13
CA PHE A 24 -14.50 -1.26 5.02
C PHE A 24 -14.55 -0.75 3.58
N ASP A 25 -15.50 0.14 3.28
CA ASP A 25 -15.78 0.66 1.94
C ASP A 25 -15.26 2.10 1.69
N ARG A 26 -14.70 2.76 2.70
CA ARG A 26 -14.20 4.14 2.61
C ARG A 26 -12.78 4.27 2.07
N SER A 27 -12.55 5.21 1.17
CA SER A 27 -11.22 5.46 0.59
C SER A 27 -10.62 6.78 1.09
N LEU A 28 -9.31 6.94 0.90
CA LEU A 28 -8.62 8.21 1.09
C LEU A 28 -9.05 9.23 0.02
N ASP A 29 -9.34 8.77 -1.20
CA ASP A 29 -9.85 9.60 -2.30
C ASP A 29 -8.95 10.82 -2.55
N GLY A 30 -7.64 10.59 -2.59
CA GLY A 30 -6.60 11.61 -2.76
C GLY A 30 -6.32 12.49 -1.53
N ARG A 31 -7.10 12.38 -0.44
CA ARG A 31 -6.83 13.10 0.82
C ARG A 31 -5.57 12.54 1.50
N SER A 32 -4.89 13.36 2.31
CA SER A 32 -3.86 12.81 3.21
C SER A 32 -4.49 11.83 4.20
N PHE A 33 -3.69 10.88 4.71
CA PHE A 33 -4.17 9.89 5.66
C PHE A 33 -4.70 10.56 6.93
N LYS A 34 -4.00 11.56 7.46
CA LYS A 34 -4.46 12.34 8.62
C LYS A 34 -5.72 13.15 8.35
N ALA A 35 -5.87 13.70 7.14
CA ALA A 35 -7.08 14.40 6.76
C ALA A 35 -8.28 13.43 6.69
N ALA A 36 -8.09 12.23 6.13
CA ALA A 36 -9.11 11.19 6.09
C ALA A 36 -9.50 10.68 7.48
N LEU A 37 -8.57 10.64 8.45
CA LEU A 37 -8.89 10.31 9.85
C LEU A 37 -9.80 11.32 10.55
N GLY A 38 -10.07 12.49 9.95
CA GLY A 38 -11.08 13.43 10.42
C GLY A 38 -12.51 13.08 9.96
N ASP A 39 -12.66 12.19 8.97
CA ASP A 39 -13.95 11.64 8.56
C ASP A 39 -14.32 10.47 9.48
N SER A 40 -15.50 10.54 10.11
CA SER A 40 -15.90 9.59 11.15
C SER A 40 -16.00 8.16 10.61
N LEU A 41 -16.59 7.97 9.42
CA LEU A 41 -16.79 6.65 8.83
C LEU A 41 -15.47 6.03 8.38
N PHE A 42 -14.62 6.80 7.69
CA PHE A 42 -13.29 6.31 7.31
C PHE A 42 -12.48 5.94 8.55
N ARG A 43 -12.49 6.82 9.57
CA ARG A 43 -11.74 6.58 10.81
C ARG A 43 -12.18 5.30 11.50
N GLU A 44 -13.47 5.12 11.70
CA GLU A 44 -14.05 3.93 12.35
C GLU A 44 -13.68 2.68 11.56
N GLN A 45 -14.01 2.63 10.27
CA GLN A 45 -13.75 1.44 9.46
C GLN A 45 -12.25 1.12 9.34
N TYR A 46 -11.38 2.13 9.20
CA TYR A 46 -9.94 1.92 9.14
C TYR A 46 -9.40 1.31 10.45
N LEU A 47 -9.78 1.88 11.60
CA LEU A 47 -9.31 1.39 12.90
C LEU A 47 -9.79 -0.04 13.16
N ASP A 48 -11.06 -0.32 12.89
CA ASP A 48 -11.63 -1.65 13.04
C ASP A 48 -10.95 -2.66 12.11
N ALA A 49 -10.62 -2.26 10.88
CA ALA A 49 -10.04 -3.17 9.89
C ALA A 49 -8.62 -3.53 10.30
N VAL A 50 -7.82 -2.55 10.69
CA VAL A 50 -6.45 -2.77 11.19
C VAL A 50 -6.48 -3.64 12.45
N ALA A 51 -7.39 -3.39 13.38
CA ALA A 51 -7.54 -4.20 14.59
C ALA A 51 -7.90 -5.66 14.26
N ALA A 52 -8.88 -5.89 13.38
CA ALA A 52 -9.27 -7.24 12.95
C ALA A 52 -8.12 -7.98 12.25
N ILE A 53 -7.39 -7.30 11.38
CA ILE A 53 -6.25 -7.86 10.64
C ILE A 53 -5.10 -8.22 11.56
N ILE A 54 -4.76 -7.36 12.52
CA ILE A 54 -3.73 -7.63 13.53
C ILE A 54 -4.15 -8.80 14.41
N ASN A 55 -5.37 -8.80 14.94
CA ASN A 55 -5.87 -9.89 15.78
C ASN A 55 -5.83 -11.24 15.05
N ALA A 56 -6.18 -11.27 13.76
CA ALA A 56 -6.11 -12.49 12.95
C ALA A 56 -4.66 -13.02 12.79
N GLN A 57 -3.71 -12.12 12.54
CA GLN A 57 -2.29 -12.47 12.46
C GLN A 57 -1.72 -12.92 13.82
N GLU A 58 -2.17 -12.27 14.90
CA GLU A 58 -1.72 -12.61 16.24
C GLU A 58 -2.20 -13.97 16.68
N ALA A 59 -3.48 -14.27 16.42
CA ALA A 59 -4.10 -15.58 16.63
C ALA A 59 -3.46 -16.67 15.77
N ALA A 60 -2.99 -16.33 14.57
CA ALA A 60 -2.22 -17.23 13.71
C ALA A 60 -0.78 -17.46 14.20
N GLY A 61 -0.33 -16.73 15.23
CA GLY A 61 1.00 -16.90 15.82
C GLY A 61 2.13 -16.19 15.08
N LEU A 62 1.83 -15.16 14.25
CA LEU A 62 2.89 -14.42 13.54
C LEU A 62 3.75 -13.57 14.48
N ASP A 63 5.07 -13.68 14.35
CA ASP A 63 6.03 -12.92 15.17
C ASP A 63 6.06 -11.42 14.82
N ILE A 64 5.88 -11.09 13.54
CA ILE A 64 5.81 -9.72 13.02
C ILE A 64 4.51 -9.55 12.25
N VAL A 65 3.69 -8.60 12.68
CA VAL A 65 2.36 -8.35 12.10
C VAL A 65 2.39 -7.12 11.19
N THR A 66 1.33 -6.92 10.41
CA THR A 66 1.18 -5.76 9.52
C THR A 66 -0.22 -5.17 9.57
N ASP A 67 -0.35 -3.89 9.20
CA ASP A 67 -1.63 -3.18 9.08
C ASP A 67 -2.50 -3.67 7.89
N GLY A 68 -2.01 -4.62 7.11
CA GLY A 68 -2.69 -5.16 5.94
C GLY A 68 -2.73 -4.21 4.75
N ASP A 69 -1.92 -3.15 4.77
CA ASP A 69 -2.00 -2.03 3.81
C ASP A 69 -3.41 -1.40 3.74
N SER A 70 -4.13 -1.41 4.86
CA SER A 70 -5.55 -1.02 4.96
C SER A 70 -5.84 0.41 4.50
N ARG A 71 -4.83 1.28 4.42
CA ARG A 71 -4.99 2.66 3.92
C ARG A 71 -5.32 2.73 2.43
N PHE A 72 -5.04 1.67 1.68
CA PHE A 72 -5.14 1.70 0.23
C PHE A 72 -6.59 1.76 -0.22
N ASP A 73 -6.84 2.64 -1.19
CA ASP A 73 -8.14 2.80 -1.83
C ASP A 73 -8.55 1.52 -2.55
N LEU A 74 -9.87 1.30 -2.67
CA LEU A 74 -10.45 0.17 -3.41
C LEU A 74 -10.33 0.42 -4.91
N VAL A 75 -9.31 -0.16 -5.53
CA VAL A 75 -8.95 0.07 -6.93
C VAL A 75 -8.47 -1.21 -7.61
N VAL A 76 -8.56 -1.23 -8.94
CA VAL A 76 -8.17 -2.38 -9.76
C VAL A 76 -6.67 -2.67 -9.64
N GLY A 77 -6.32 -3.96 -9.59
CA GLY A 77 -4.95 -4.45 -9.84
C GLY A 77 -3.88 -4.06 -8.83
N GLY A 78 -4.25 -3.50 -7.66
CA GLY A 78 -3.28 -3.01 -6.68
C GLY A 78 -2.74 -1.61 -6.98
N LYS A 79 -3.45 -0.81 -7.79
CA LYS A 79 -3.07 0.57 -8.16
C LYS A 79 -2.65 1.40 -6.95
N SER A 80 -3.37 1.29 -5.84
CA SER A 80 -3.10 2.05 -4.61
C SER A 80 -1.68 1.89 -4.06
N TRP A 81 -1.00 0.77 -4.34
CA TRP A 81 0.39 0.60 -3.91
C TRP A 81 1.34 1.62 -4.55
N PHE A 82 1.14 1.91 -5.84
CA PHE A 82 1.86 2.98 -6.53
C PHE A 82 1.26 4.35 -6.22
N PHE A 83 -0.07 4.44 -6.18
CA PHE A 83 -0.76 5.73 -6.19
C PHE A 83 -0.80 6.41 -4.82
N TYR A 84 -0.71 5.66 -3.71
CA TYR A 84 -0.61 6.26 -2.39
C TYR A 84 0.52 7.30 -2.29
N PRO A 85 1.79 6.99 -2.63
CA PRO A 85 2.82 8.03 -2.66
C PRO A 85 2.62 9.03 -3.80
N ILE A 86 2.26 8.61 -5.02
CA ILE A 86 2.12 9.51 -6.19
C ILE A 86 1.14 10.65 -5.90
N GLU A 87 -0.02 10.36 -5.31
CA GLU A 87 -1.05 11.36 -4.99
C GLU A 87 -0.61 12.35 -3.91
N ARG A 88 0.46 12.03 -3.17
CA ARG A 88 0.97 12.83 -2.04
C ARG A 88 2.27 13.55 -2.38
N LEU A 89 2.99 13.15 -3.42
CA LEU A 89 4.20 13.85 -3.84
C LEU A 89 3.86 15.18 -4.50
N GLY A 90 4.61 16.22 -4.17
CA GLY A 90 4.56 17.48 -4.91
C GLY A 90 5.30 17.39 -6.24
N GLY A 91 4.99 18.30 -7.16
CA GLY A 91 5.60 18.36 -8.50
C GLY A 91 4.97 17.46 -9.55
N ILE A 92 3.89 16.76 -9.18
CA ILE A 92 3.09 15.93 -10.08
C ILE A 92 1.84 16.69 -10.51
N ARG A 93 1.55 16.73 -11.82
CA ARG A 93 0.33 17.34 -12.36
C ARG A 93 -0.17 16.62 -13.61
N GLY A 94 -1.44 16.22 -13.60
CA GLY A 94 -2.07 15.51 -14.70
C GLY A 94 -1.64 14.04 -14.81
N ASN A 95 -2.16 13.35 -15.82
CA ASN A 95 -1.95 11.92 -16.02
C ASN A 95 -1.91 11.56 -17.52
N ARG A 96 -1.56 10.31 -17.81
CA ARG A 96 -1.59 9.69 -19.15
C ARG A 96 -2.34 8.36 -19.08
N SER A 97 -2.79 7.86 -20.23
CA SER A 97 -3.56 6.61 -20.31
C SER A 97 -2.72 5.33 -20.14
N THR A 98 -1.38 5.42 -20.18
CA THR A 98 -0.49 4.25 -20.07
C THR A 98 0.83 4.60 -19.39
N SER A 99 1.54 3.61 -18.82
CA SER A 99 2.90 3.79 -18.27
C SER A 99 3.93 3.18 -19.21
N GLN A 100 4.64 4.01 -19.97
CA GLN A 100 5.68 3.52 -20.88
C GLN A 100 6.75 2.69 -20.14
N GLY A 101 7.22 3.16 -18.99
CA GLY A 101 8.25 2.46 -18.20
C GLY A 101 7.77 1.10 -17.69
N TRP A 102 6.59 1.04 -17.08
CA TRP A 102 6.03 -0.22 -16.58
C TRP A 102 5.70 -1.20 -17.71
N MET A 103 5.08 -0.72 -18.79
CA MET A 103 4.75 -1.57 -19.93
C MET A 103 5.99 -2.17 -20.60
N ALA A 104 7.03 -1.36 -20.82
CA ALA A 104 8.27 -1.83 -21.41
C ALA A 104 8.96 -2.86 -20.51
N ARG A 105 8.98 -2.63 -19.19
CA ARG A 105 9.63 -3.52 -18.22
C ARG A 105 9.01 -4.92 -18.15
N TYR A 106 7.70 -5.03 -18.40
CA TYR A 106 6.94 -6.27 -18.20
C TYR A 106 6.27 -6.80 -19.48
N ASP A 107 6.64 -6.32 -20.67
CA ASP A 107 6.02 -6.70 -21.97
C ASP A 107 4.48 -6.61 -21.93
N ILE A 108 3.96 -5.54 -21.32
CA ILE A 108 2.52 -5.36 -21.16
C ILE A 108 1.93 -4.86 -22.46
N ARG A 109 1.07 -5.69 -23.06
CA ARG A 109 0.40 -5.45 -24.34
C ARG A 109 -0.94 -6.18 -24.37
N PRO A 110 -1.88 -5.81 -25.26
CA PRO A 110 -3.17 -6.49 -25.39
C PRO A 110 -3.01 -8.01 -25.48
N GLY A 111 -3.89 -8.75 -24.80
CA GLY A 111 -3.83 -10.21 -24.70
C GLY A 111 -2.95 -10.75 -23.58
N ARG A 112 -2.43 -9.89 -22.68
CA ARG A 112 -1.75 -10.29 -21.44
C ARG A 112 -2.60 -9.92 -20.22
N ASN A 113 -2.56 -10.73 -19.15
CA ASN A 113 -3.33 -10.44 -17.92
C ASN A 113 -3.01 -9.05 -17.32
N LEU A 114 -1.75 -8.60 -17.40
CA LEU A 114 -1.38 -7.27 -16.89
C LEU A 114 -1.88 -6.11 -17.75
N TRP A 115 -2.40 -6.36 -18.95
CA TRP A 115 -3.00 -5.34 -19.80
C TRP A 115 -4.25 -4.74 -19.15
N GLU A 116 -5.15 -5.57 -18.63
CA GLU A 116 -6.37 -5.12 -17.95
C GLU A 116 -6.05 -4.24 -16.73
N VAL A 117 -4.97 -4.59 -16.02
CA VAL A 117 -4.45 -3.78 -14.90
C VAL A 117 -3.90 -2.45 -15.40
N GLN A 118 -3.08 -2.47 -16.46
CA GLN A 118 -2.52 -1.25 -17.06
C GLN A 118 -3.62 -0.28 -17.52
N GLU A 119 -4.72 -0.77 -18.08
CA GLU A 119 -5.83 0.08 -18.57
C GLU A 119 -6.52 0.85 -17.44
N ALA A 120 -6.53 0.28 -16.23
CA ALA A 120 -7.08 0.96 -15.05
C ALA A 120 -6.11 2.00 -14.44
N TYR A 121 -4.87 2.08 -14.91
CA TYR A 121 -3.84 2.93 -14.34
C TYR A 121 -3.71 4.19 -15.18
N GLN A 122 -3.66 5.34 -14.52
CA GLN A 122 -3.44 6.63 -15.16
C GLN A 122 -2.16 7.24 -14.59
N PRO A 123 -0.98 6.79 -15.07
CA PRO A 123 0.31 7.20 -14.53
C PRO A 123 0.48 8.71 -14.54
N ALA A 124 1.10 9.23 -13.48
CA ALA A 124 1.14 10.65 -13.24
C ALA A 124 2.32 11.32 -13.94
N ILE A 125 2.19 12.60 -14.27
CA ILE A 125 3.24 13.35 -14.99
C ILE A 125 4.02 14.21 -14.01
N VAL A 126 5.34 14.03 -13.98
CA VAL A 126 6.26 14.92 -13.29
C VAL A 126 6.41 16.20 -14.11
N LYS A 127 6.07 17.34 -13.48
CA LYS A 127 6.16 18.68 -14.08
C LYS A 127 7.20 19.55 -13.41
N ASP A 128 7.35 19.39 -12.10
CA ASP A 128 8.28 20.15 -11.28
C ASP A 128 9.17 19.19 -10.46
N LYS A 129 10.20 19.73 -9.81
CA LYS A 129 11.02 18.95 -8.88
C LYS A 129 10.14 18.29 -7.80
N LEU A 130 10.24 16.96 -7.68
CA LEU A 130 9.43 16.22 -6.71
C LEU A 130 9.72 16.67 -5.28
N SER A 131 8.65 16.85 -4.51
CA SER A 131 8.72 17.11 -3.06
C SER A 131 7.96 16.02 -2.29
N ARG A 132 8.33 15.81 -1.03
CA ARG A 132 7.85 14.67 -0.23
C ARG A 132 6.33 14.66 -0.02
N GLY A 133 5.72 15.84 0.17
CA GLY A 133 4.34 16.01 0.62
C GLY A 133 3.93 15.12 1.81
N PRO A 134 2.63 14.91 2.05
CA PRO A 134 2.13 14.27 3.27
C PRO A 134 2.04 12.74 3.13
N LEU A 135 3.18 12.04 3.02
CA LEU A 135 3.21 10.56 2.98
C LEU A 135 2.71 9.91 4.29
N GLU A 136 2.91 10.58 5.42
CA GLU A 136 2.31 10.24 6.72
C GLU A 136 2.53 8.80 7.25
N TYR A 137 3.53 8.07 6.73
CA TYR A 137 3.86 6.70 7.16
C TYR A 137 4.09 6.55 8.67
N ALA A 138 4.65 7.55 9.33
CA ALA A 138 4.84 7.52 10.78
C ALA A 138 3.50 7.50 11.54
N ALA A 139 2.50 8.26 11.08
CA ALA A 139 1.18 8.28 11.71
C ALA A 139 0.45 6.95 11.49
N LEU A 140 0.56 6.39 10.28
CA LEU A 140 0.03 5.07 9.97
C LEU A 140 0.62 4.00 10.88
N TRP A 141 1.94 3.94 10.96
CA TRP A 141 2.64 2.95 11.79
C TRP A 141 2.26 3.12 13.26
N GLN A 142 2.20 4.35 13.77
CA GLN A 142 1.82 4.61 15.16
C GLN A 142 0.40 4.14 15.49
N ILE A 143 -0.54 4.27 14.56
CA ILE A 143 -1.91 3.79 14.79
C ILE A 143 -1.93 2.27 14.86
N ALA A 144 -1.28 1.59 13.92
CA ALA A 144 -1.25 0.13 13.90
C ALA A 144 -0.45 -0.46 15.08
N GLN A 145 0.71 0.11 15.42
CA GLN A 145 1.56 -0.34 16.53
C GLN A 145 0.87 -0.21 17.89
N ARG A 146 -0.08 0.70 18.08
CA ARG A 146 -0.84 0.81 19.33
C ARG A 146 -1.84 -0.32 19.55
N LEU A 147 -2.11 -1.12 18.52
CA LEU A 147 -3.07 -2.24 18.57
C LEU A 147 -2.39 -3.59 18.82
N SER A 148 -1.06 -3.63 18.94
CA SER A 148 -0.29 -4.86 19.13
C SER A 148 0.97 -4.60 19.95
N ASP A 149 1.32 -5.53 20.83
CA ASP A 149 2.62 -5.55 21.49
C ASP A 149 3.73 -6.17 20.60
N ARG A 150 3.36 -6.75 19.45
CA ARG A 150 4.31 -7.30 18.47
C ARG A 150 4.85 -6.20 17.57
N PRO A 151 6.05 -6.39 16.97
CA PRO A 151 6.54 -5.48 15.94
C PRO A 151 5.56 -5.39 14.77
N VAL A 152 5.14 -4.17 14.43
CA VAL A 152 4.27 -3.90 13.28
C VAL A 152 5.07 -3.34 12.11
N LYS A 153 4.84 -3.89 10.91
CA LYS A 153 5.30 -3.32 9.64
C LYS A 153 4.16 -2.81 8.77
N PHE A 154 4.48 -1.93 7.83
CA PHE A 154 3.56 -1.42 6.81
C PHE A 154 4.21 -1.50 5.42
N GLY A 155 3.39 -1.62 4.37
CA GLY A 155 3.88 -1.64 3.00
C GLY A 155 4.23 -0.26 2.48
N ALA A 156 5.31 -0.16 1.71
CA ALA A 156 5.69 1.02 0.93
C ALA A 156 6.32 0.59 -0.39
N ILE A 157 6.56 1.55 -1.27
CA ILE A 157 7.18 1.34 -2.59
C ILE A 157 8.50 2.10 -2.68
N CYS A 158 9.51 1.46 -3.27
CA CYS A 158 10.81 2.08 -3.48
C CYS A 158 10.79 3.04 -4.69
N ALA A 159 11.67 4.03 -4.69
CA ALA A 159 11.73 5.05 -5.75
C ALA A 159 11.90 4.48 -7.17
N PRO A 160 12.73 3.44 -7.43
CA PRO A 160 12.83 2.86 -8.77
C PRO A 160 11.55 2.21 -9.27
N ALA A 161 10.77 1.58 -8.39
CA ALA A 161 9.48 1.00 -8.76
C ALA A 161 8.45 2.11 -9.01
N LEU A 162 8.45 3.16 -8.18
CA LEU A 162 7.61 4.33 -8.36
C LEU A 162 7.84 5.01 -9.71
N ALA A 163 9.10 5.17 -10.12
CA ALA A 163 9.47 5.79 -11.38
C ALA A 163 8.87 5.09 -12.61
N SER A 164 8.59 3.78 -12.54
CA SER A 164 7.93 3.07 -13.64
C SER A 164 6.47 3.50 -13.89
N MET A 165 5.86 4.17 -12.91
CA MET A 165 4.50 4.71 -12.95
C MET A 165 4.46 6.24 -13.07
N LEU A 166 5.58 6.85 -13.47
CA LEU A 166 5.69 8.28 -13.70
C LEU A 166 6.06 8.57 -15.16
N TRP A 167 5.67 9.75 -15.62
CA TRP A 167 6.11 10.33 -16.89
C TRP A 167 7.03 11.52 -16.67
N ASN A 168 8.08 11.60 -17.51
CA ASN A 168 9.21 12.53 -17.43
C ASN A 168 10.06 12.36 -16.15
#